data_AF-A0ABD1ZEQ2-F1
#
_entry.id   AF-A0ABD1ZEQ2-F1
#
_cell.length_a   1.000
_cell.length_b   1.000
_cell.length_c   1.000
_cell.angle_alpha   90.00
_cell.angle_beta   90.00
_cell.angle_gamma   90.00
#
_symmetry.space_group_name_H-M   'P 1'
#
loop_
_entity.id
_entity.type
_entity.pdbx_description
1 polymer ?
#
loop_
_entity_poly.entity_id
_entity_poly.type
_entity_poly.pdbx_seq_one_letter_code
_entity_poly.pdbx_strand_id
1 'polypeptide(L)'
;MPPYTVEIETTAYCSCGYCCNWEWGIRLPEKRLPFVAKYWTTRNLAGFPYYGLTSNGSIPAQARPPLFSKLSLIQYKNLPGRLLFPWRLLPRHGSIAADTDFYPFGTKMFVPGYGWGEVEDEEVRSKGKQE
;
A
#
# COMPACT_ATOMS: atom_id res chain seq x y z
N MET A 1 -1.19 9.18 22.84
CA MET A 1 0.22 8.77 22.98
C MET A 1 1.09 9.92 22.49
N PRO A 2 2.14 10.35 23.21
CA PRO A 2 3.09 11.31 22.66
C PRO A 2 3.79 10.71 21.44
N PRO A 3 4.21 11.53 20.47
CA PRO A 3 4.98 11.04 19.33
C PRO A 3 6.31 10.47 19.84
N TYR A 4 6.69 9.30 19.32
CA TYR A 4 7.95 8.64 19.59
C TYR A 4 8.59 8.19 18.28
N THR A 5 9.89 7.96 18.31
CA THR A 5 10.66 7.51 17.14
C THR A 5 11.06 6.06 17.36
N VAL A 6 10.93 5.25 16.33
CA VAL A 6 11.32 3.84 16.31
C VAL A 6 12.13 3.60 15.05
N GLU A 7 13.16 2.76 15.17
CA GLU A 7 13.83 2.20 14.01
C GLU A 7 13.11 0.94 13.57
N ILE A 8 12.65 0.94 12.31
CA ILE A 8 11.95 -0.18 11.68
C ILE A 8 12.61 -0.46 10.33
N GLU A 9 12.68 -1.74 9.96
CA GLU A 9 13.03 -2.12 8.59
C GLU A 9 11.86 -1.74 7.67
N THR A 10 12.14 -1.02 6.60
CA THR A 10 11.11 -0.55 5.67
C THR A 10 11.38 -1.08 4.28
N THR A 11 10.36 -1.67 3.69
CA THR A 11 10.37 -2.12 2.30
C THR A 11 9.25 -1.42 1.53
N ALA A 12 9.28 -1.53 0.20
CA ALA A 12 8.24 -0.98 -0.67
C ALA A 12 7.51 -2.11 -1.38
N TYR A 13 6.21 -1.97 -1.52
CA TYR A 13 5.37 -2.90 -2.28
C TYR A 13 4.62 -2.19 -3.39
N CYS A 14 4.32 -2.92 -4.47
CA CYS A 14 3.46 -2.46 -5.55
C CYS A 14 2.21 -3.32 -5.66
N SER A 15 1.18 -2.82 -6.36
CA SER A 15 -0.01 -3.60 -6.76
C SER A 15 0.28 -4.70 -7.80
N CYS A 16 1.55 -5.04 -7.97
CA CYS A 16 2.05 -6.11 -8.82
C CYS A 16 1.74 -7.48 -8.20
N GLY A 17 1.64 -8.52 -9.04
CA GLY A 17 1.35 -9.88 -8.58
C GLY A 17 2.40 -10.48 -7.65
N TYR A 18 3.67 -10.05 -7.80
CA TYR A 18 4.79 -10.52 -7.00
C TYR A 18 4.72 -10.04 -5.54
N CYS A 19 4.53 -8.73 -5.31
CA CYS A 19 4.46 -8.19 -3.95
C CYS A 19 3.14 -8.53 -3.26
N CYS A 20 2.04 -8.61 -4.01
CA CYS A 20 0.70 -8.84 -3.46
C CYS A 20 0.20 -10.28 -3.61
N ASN A 21 1.05 -11.24 -4.01
CA ASN A 21 0.70 -12.67 -4.14
C ASN A 21 -0.64 -12.91 -4.87
N TRP A 22 -0.76 -12.36 -6.07
CA TRP A 22 -1.91 -12.62 -6.95
C TRP A 22 -1.48 -12.94 -8.38
N GLU A 23 -2.27 -13.74 -9.07
CA GLU A 23 -2.06 -14.14 -10.46
C GLU A 23 -3.30 -13.90 -11.33
N TRP A 24 -3.09 -13.77 -12.64
CA TRP A 24 -4.18 -13.74 -13.62
C TRP A 24 -4.67 -15.16 -13.88
N GLY A 25 -5.99 -15.34 -13.84
CA GLY A 25 -6.60 -16.64 -14.13
C GLY A 25 -7.90 -16.52 -14.92
N ILE A 26 -8.30 -17.64 -15.52
CA ILE A 26 -9.60 -17.81 -16.17
C ILE A 26 -10.48 -18.63 -15.21
N ARG A 27 -11.65 -18.10 -14.81
CA ARG A 27 -12.56 -18.84 -13.91
C ARG A 27 -13.44 -19.81 -14.68
N LEU A 28 -13.65 -20.99 -14.09
CA LEU A 28 -14.68 -21.92 -14.52
C LEU A 28 -16.09 -21.38 -14.15
N PRO A 29 -17.14 -21.72 -14.92
CA PRO A 29 -18.46 -21.05 -14.92
C PRO A 29 -19.21 -21.03 -13.58
N GLU A 30 -18.84 -21.90 -12.65
CA GLU A 30 -19.58 -22.21 -11.43
C GLU A 30 -19.59 -21.08 -10.38
N LYS A 31 -18.69 -20.09 -10.48
CA LYS A 31 -18.47 -19.06 -9.44
C LYS A 31 -18.88 -17.61 -9.80
N ARG A 32 -19.68 -17.38 -10.87
CA ARG A 32 -20.16 -16.03 -11.31
C ARG A 32 -19.11 -14.91 -11.23
N LEU A 33 -17.95 -15.08 -11.86
CA LEU A 33 -16.89 -14.07 -11.86
C LEU A 33 -16.41 -13.80 -13.29
N PRO A 34 -15.78 -12.63 -13.54
CA PRO A 34 -15.36 -12.25 -14.87
C PRO A 34 -14.37 -13.27 -15.47
N PHE A 35 -14.44 -13.46 -16.80
CA PHE A 35 -13.65 -14.44 -17.54
C PHE A 35 -12.14 -14.29 -17.34
N VAL A 36 -11.68 -13.06 -17.09
CA VAL A 36 -10.29 -12.75 -16.75
C VAL A 36 -10.32 -11.95 -15.45
N ALA A 37 -9.80 -12.53 -14.38
CA ALA A 37 -9.73 -11.89 -13.07
C ALA A 37 -8.36 -12.11 -12.42
N LYS A 38 -8.08 -11.33 -11.37
CA LYS A 38 -6.94 -11.56 -10.49
C LYS A 38 -7.38 -12.45 -9.34
N TYR A 39 -6.53 -13.38 -8.92
CA TYR A 39 -6.82 -14.32 -7.84
C TYR A 39 -5.65 -14.34 -6.87
N TRP A 40 -5.94 -14.44 -5.59
CA TRP A 40 -4.91 -14.66 -4.58
C TRP A 40 -4.24 -16.03 -4.78
N THR A 41 -2.92 -16.07 -4.58
CA THR A 41 -2.11 -17.30 -4.58
C THR A 41 -1.69 -17.73 -3.17
N THR A 42 -1.84 -16.86 -2.16
CA THR A 42 -1.53 -17.14 -0.76
C THR A 42 -2.37 -18.30 -0.21
N ARG A 43 -1.75 -19.18 0.60
CA ARG A 43 -2.35 -20.43 1.11
C ARG A 43 -3.78 -20.31 1.66
N ASN A 44 -4.08 -19.23 2.40
CA ASN A 44 -5.38 -19.07 3.06
C ASN A 44 -6.48 -18.46 2.15
N LEU A 45 -6.09 -17.77 1.07
CA LEU A 45 -7.01 -17.04 0.19
C LEU A 45 -6.97 -17.57 -1.25
N ALA A 46 -6.26 -18.68 -1.49
CA ALA A 46 -6.04 -19.22 -2.82
C ALA A 46 -7.35 -19.38 -3.61
N GLY A 47 -7.42 -18.75 -4.80
CA GLY A 47 -8.59 -18.83 -5.68
C GLY A 47 -9.75 -17.88 -5.35
N PHE A 48 -9.65 -17.06 -4.30
CA PHE A 48 -10.55 -15.91 -4.11
C PHE A 48 -10.16 -14.76 -5.05
N PRO A 49 -11.14 -13.99 -5.57
CA PRO A 49 -10.85 -12.85 -6.43
C PRO A 49 -10.10 -11.76 -5.66
N TYR A 50 -9.08 -11.18 -6.29
CA TYR A 50 -8.31 -10.05 -5.79
C TYR A 50 -8.83 -8.74 -6.37
N TYR A 51 -9.25 -7.82 -5.50
CA TYR A 51 -9.85 -6.54 -5.89
C TYR A 51 -8.87 -5.36 -5.86
N GLY A 52 -7.63 -5.56 -5.39
CA GLY A 52 -6.67 -4.45 -5.24
C GLY A 52 -6.96 -3.54 -4.05
N LEU A 53 -7.66 -4.05 -3.03
CA LEU A 53 -7.94 -3.35 -1.79
C LEU A 53 -6.94 -3.76 -0.72
N THR A 54 -6.65 -2.86 0.22
CA THR A 54 -5.87 -3.15 1.43
C THR A 54 -6.66 -4.06 2.39
N SER A 55 -6.01 -4.60 3.41
CA SER A 55 -6.69 -5.35 4.48
C SER A 55 -7.81 -4.55 5.17
N ASN A 56 -7.69 -3.23 5.24
CA ASN A 56 -8.74 -2.33 5.75
C ASN A 56 -9.82 -1.99 4.71
N GLY A 57 -9.74 -2.52 3.48
CA GLY A 57 -10.71 -2.31 2.41
C GLY A 57 -10.57 -0.98 1.65
N SER A 58 -9.52 -0.20 1.93
CA SER A 58 -9.23 1.05 1.22
C SER A 58 -8.50 0.80 -0.11
N ILE A 59 -8.53 1.79 -1.00
CA ILE A 59 -7.73 1.75 -2.24
C ILE A 59 -6.32 2.26 -1.91
N PRO A 60 -5.26 1.46 -2.17
CA PRO A 60 -3.90 1.82 -1.79
C PRO A 60 -3.43 3.08 -2.49
N ALA A 61 -2.71 3.90 -1.73
CA ALA A 61 -2.44 5.28 -2.05
C ALA A 61 -0.97 5.63 -1.76
N GLN A 62 -0.22 6.19 -2.71
CA GLN A 62 1.09 6.75 -2.39
C GLN A 62 0.95 8.06 -1.59
N ALA A 63 1.84 8.27 -0.62
CA ALA A 63 1.97 9.51 0.12
C ALA A 63 2.24 10.69 -0.82
N ARG A 64 1.52 11.80 -0.58
CA ARG A 64 1.68 13.05 -1.34
C ARG A 64 2.10 14.18 -0.40
N PRO A 65 3.38 14.57 -0.39
CA PRO A 65 3.84 15.67 0.45
C PRO A 65 3.36 17.04 -0.06
N PRO A 66 3.29 18.06 0.81
CA PRO A 66 2.97 19.44 0.41
C PRO A 66 3.93 19.98 -0.64
N LEU A 67 3.47 20.88 -1.52
CA LEU A 67 4.26 21.41 -2.64
C LEU A 67 5.59 22.03 -2.20
N PHE A 68 5.57 22.81 -1.11
CA PHE A 68 6.73 23.52 -0.58
C PHE A 68 7.44 22.74 0.54
N SER A 69 7.59 21.43 0.38
CA SER A 69 8.34 20.59 1.31
C SER A 69 9.63 20.06 0.68
N LYS A 70 10.63 19.75 1.52
CA LYS A 70 11.88 19.09 1.07
C LYS A 70 11.60 17.82 0.26
N LEU A 71 10.59 17.04 0.66
CA LEU A 71 10.17 15.83 -0.05
C LEU A 71 9.63 16.12 -1.45
N SER A 72 8.87 17.19 -1.65
CA SER A 72 8.39 17.58 -2.98
C SER A 72 9.50 18.07 -3.90
N LEU A 73 10.55 18.70 -3.35
CA LEU A 73 11.74 19.07 -4.11
C LEU A 73 12.53 17.83 -4.58
N ILE A 74 12.69 16.84 -3.69
CA ILE A 74 13.31 15.55 -4.04
C ILE A 74 12.48 14.82 -5.11
N GLN A 75 11.15 14.85 -4.95
CA GLN A 75 10.19 14.22 -5.88
C GLN A 75 9.74 15.17 -7.01
N TYR A 76 10.63 16.03 -7.52
CA TYR A 76 10.29 17.06 -8.52
C TYR A 76 9.57 16.51 -9.76
N LYS A 77 9.85 15.27 -10.16
CA LYS A 77 9.23 14.58 -11.30
C LYS A 77 7.70 14.51 -11.20
N ASN A 78 7.17 14.52 -9.98
CA ASN A 78 5.74 14.45 -9.72
C ASN A 78 5.07 15.84 -9.74
N LEU A 79 5.82 16.95 -9.81
CA LEU A 79 5.29 18.31 -9.76
C LEU A 79 4.52 18.73 -11.02
N PRO A 80 4.96 18.44 -12.26
CA PRO A 80 4.20 18.83 -13.45
C PRO A 80 2.77 18.26 -13.45
N GLY A 81 2.63 16.99 -13.08
CA GLY A 81 1.33 16.33 -12.94
C GLY A 81 0.50 16.83 -11.75
N ARG A 82 1.07 17.58 -10.80
CA ARG A 82 0.31 18.25 -9.74
C ARG A 82 -0.18 19.62 -10.18
N LEU A 83 0.62 20.35 -10.95
CA LEU A 83 0.25 21.67 -11.49
C LEU A 83 -0.87 21.58 -12.53
N LEU A 84 -0.89 20.53 -13.34
CA LEU A 84 -1.93 20.31 -14.37
C LEU A 84 -3.30 19.91 -13.79
N PHE A 85 -3.34 19.39 -12.57
CA PHE A 85 -4.55 18.82 -11.97
C PHE A 85 -4.76 19.41 -10.55
N PRO A 86 -5.61 20.44 -10.38
CA PRO A 86 -5.72 21.20 -9.12
C PRO A 86 -6.02 20.34 -7.89
N TRP A 87 -6.78 19.25 -8.04
CA TRP A 87 -7.08 18.28 -6.97
C TRP A 87 -5.87 17.46 -6.51
N ARG A 88 -4.76 17.47 -7.26
CA ARG A 88 -3.50 16.84 -6.88
C ARG A 88 -2.57 17.76 -6.07
N LEU A 89 -2.92 19.03 -5.89
CA LEU A 89 -2.14 19.98 -5.09
C LEU A 89 -2.27 19.69 -3.59
N LEU A 90 -3.40 19.13 -3.16
CA LEU A 90 -3.66 18.81 -1.76
C LEU A 90 -2.79 17.64 -1.27
N PRO A 91 -2.13 17.77 -0.11
CA PRO A 91 -1.36 16.69 0.49
C PRO A 91 -2.29 15.54 0.89
N ARG A 92 -1.75 14.33 0.90
CA ARG A 92 -2.48 13.10 1.23
C ARG A 92 -1.55 12.12 1.92
N HIS A 93 -2.05 11.43 2.94
CA HIS A 93 -1.33 10.32 3.56
C HIS A 93 -1.27 9.13 2.60
N GLY A 94 -0.16 8.40 2.63
CA GLY A 94 -0.03 7.14 1.91
C GLY A 94 -0.57 5.97 2.72
N SER A 95 -0.98 4.91 2.05
CA SER A 95 -1.24 3.62 2.68
C SER A 95 0.10 2.97 3.03
N ILE A 96 0.19 2.41 4.23
CA ILE A 96 1.35 1.65 4.73
C ILE A 96 0.85 0.27 5.16
N ALA A 97 1.68 -0.75 4.89
CA ALA A 97 1.54 -2.08 5.45
C ALA A 97 2.39 -2.20 6.72
N ALA A 98 1.80 -2.72 7.79
CA ALA A 98 2.52 -3.01 9.04
C ALA A 98 1.92 -4.24 9.73
N ASP A 99 2.64 -4.75 10.74
CA ASP A 99 2.10 -5.75 11.64
C ASP A 99 1.06 -5.10 12.57
N THR A 100 -0.21 -5.48 12.41
CA THR A 100 -1.34 -4.90 13.13
C THR A 100 -1.36 -5.25 14.61
N ASP A 101 -0.61 -6.28 15.04
CA ASP A 101 -0.45 -6.61 16.47
C ASP A 101 0.35 -5.52 17.21
N PHE A 102 1.27 -4.85 16.50
CA PHE A 102 2.09 -3.76 17.05
C PHE A 102 1.55 -2.37 16.67
N TYR A 103 1.13 -2.21 15.41
CA TYR A 103 0.63 -0.94 14.86
C TYR A 103 -0.77 -1.13 14.29
N PRO A 104 -1.83 -0.89 15.09
CA PRO A 104 -3.20 -1.12 14.64
C PRO A 104 -3.57 -0.22 13.45
N PHE A 105 -4.60 -0.62 12.69
CA PHE A 105 -5.13 0.18 11.59
C PHE A 105 -5.44 1.62 12.01
N GLY A 106 -5.11 2.57 11.14
CA GLY A 106 -5.24 4.00 11.42
C GLY A 106 -4.03 4.62 12.14
N THR A 107 -3.02 3.82 12.49
CA THR A 107 -1.75 4.35 13.02
C THR A 107 -1.08 5.24 11.97
N LYS A 108 -0.80 6.49 12.34
CA LYS A 108 -0.15 7.46 11.46
C LYS A 108 1.33 7.58 11.81
N MET A 109 2.18 7.40 10.81
CA MET A 109 3.63 7.49 10.98
C MET A 109 4.26 8.31 9.85
N PHE A 110 5.33 9.03 10.19
CA PHE A 110 6.15 9.74 9.21
C PHE A 110 7.38 8.91 8.89
N VAL A 111 7.49 8.46 7.65
CA VAL A 111 8.65 7.71 7.17
C VAL A 111 9.56 8.67 6.39
N PRO A 112 10.79 8.92 6.85
CA PRO A 112 11.73 9.79 6.14
C PRO A 112 11.92 9.34 4.68
N GLY A 113 11.84 10.28 3.74
CA GLY A 113 11.95 9.99 2.30
C GLY A 113 10.64 9.58 1.62
N TYR A 114 9.70 8.96 2.34
CA TYR A 114 8.37 8.60 1.82
C TYR A 114 7.32 9.67 2.13
N GLY A 115 7.25 10.12 3.38
CA GLY A 115 6.26 11.08 3.88
C GLY A 115 5.33 10.48 4.94
N TRP A 116 4.19 11.15 5.16
CA TRP A 116 3.16 10.67 6.07
C TRP A 116 2.38 9.51 5.45
N GLY A 117 2.22 8.45 6.23
CA GLY A 117 1.30 7.38 5.88
C GLY A 117 0.53 6.85 7.07
N GLU A 118 -0.48 6.06 6.75
CA GLU A 118 -1.46 5.48 7.66
C GLU A 118 -1.48 3.96 7.44
N VAL A 119 -1.46 3.22 8.54
CA VAL A 119 -1.55 1.75 8.48
C VAL A 119 -2.95 1.38 8.01
N GLU A 120 -3.02 0.91 6.77
CA GLU A 120 -4.25 0.47 6.11
C GLU A 120 -4.15 -0.98 5.66
N ASP A 121 -2.94 -1.50 5.55
CA ASP A 121 -2.67 -2.84 5.03
C ASP A 121 -1.95 -3.66 6.10
N GLU A 122 -2.16 -4.96 6.06
CA GLU A 122 -1.48 -5.89 6.96
C GLU A 122 -0.36 -6.58 6.20
N GLU A 123 0.85 -6.53 6.75
CA GLU A 123 1.93 -7.33 6.21
C GLU A 123 1.73 -8.79 6.60
N VAL A 124 1.51 -9.66 5.62
CA VAL A 124 1.50 -11.11 5.87
C VAL A 124 2.92 -11.51 6.25
N ARG A 125 3.12 -11.79 7.54
CA ARG A 125 4.39 -12.30 8.09
C ARG A 125 4.77 -13.59 7.38
N SER A 126 5.55 -13.47 6.31
CA SER A 126 6.38 -14.55 5.81
C SER A 126 7.39 -14.79 6.94
N LYS A 127 7.17 -15.81 7.78
CA LYS A 127 8.23 -16.32 8.65
C LYS A 127 9.33 -16.93 7.77
N GLY A 128 10.09 -16.10 7.08
CA GLY A 128 11.39 -16.41 6.55
C GLY A 128 12.38 -15.68 7.44
N LYS A 129 13.05 -16.43 8.31
CA LYS A 129 14.29 -15.95 8.93
C LYS A 129 15.16 -15.38 7.81
N GLN A 130 15.57 -14.12 7.93
CA GLN A 130 16.85 -13.73 7.35
C GLN A 130 17.90 -14.29 8.32
N GLU A 131 18.51 -15.41 7.95
CA GLU A 131 19.79 -15.88 8.51
C GLU A 131 20.94 -15.24 7.74
#